data_AF-A0A1T4Q2Q3-F1
#
_entry.id   AF-A0A1T4Q2Q3-F1
#
_cell.length_a   1.000
_cell.length_b   1.000
_cell.length_c   1.000
_cell.angle_alpha   90.00
_cell.angle_beta   90.00
_cell.angle_gamma   90.00
#
_symmetry.space_group_name_H-M   'P 1'
#
loop_
_entity.id
_entity.type
_entity.pdbx_description
1 polymer ?
#
loop_
_entity_poly.entity_id
_entity_poly.type
_entity_poly.pdbx_seq_one_letter_code
_entity_poly.pdbx_strand_id
1 'polypeptide(L)'
;MIATTETCPPTALVTSSYRGDLARCRLLCESIDRHVTGHSCHYILVEAADVALFKPLEGPRRRIVDERELLPWWLRAFPDPLSFGRRRIWLSPKGPPLRGWHVQQLRRLAFAALMDEVGMISIDSDVVFVRAFDAASFWQGRAFRFFRIPDAPPPIAGNHDAWSVRAGLLLGLGAPPRHDIDYITTLIGWRADTVRDLLARIEDVTGASAMTGLAGSRALSECLLYGRFVDEAEGRRDRHVPTDEQLCRVYWAGEAMGEGALSTFVEALAPHQVAIGIQSFTGTDLSLIRRVAGLE
;
A
#
# COMPACT_ATOMS: atom_id res chain seq x y z
N MET A 1 -24.23 -34.91 -2.84
CA MET A 1 -23.28 -33.92 -3.38
C MET A 1 -22.70 -33.17 -2.20
N ILE A 2 -21.44 -33.42 -1.86
CA ILE A 2 -20.75 -32.67 -0.81
C ILE A 2 -20.47 -31.30 -1.43
N ALA A 3 -21.13 -30.26 -0.95
CA ALA A 3 -20.76 -28.90 -1.29
C ALA A 3 -19.32 -28.72 -0.84
N THR A 4 -18.38 -28.66 -1.79
CA THR A 4 -17.04 -28.17 -1.52
C THR A 4 -17.23 -26.74 -1.06
N THR A 5 -17.06 -26.50 0.24
CA THR A 5 -16.88 -25.15 0.77
C THR A 5 -15.68 -24.58 0.04
N GLU A 6 -15.90 -23.72 -0.95
CA GLU A 6 -14.82 -23.01 -1.61
C GLU A 6 -14.07 -22.26 -0.51
N THR A 7 -12.85 -22.72 -0.22
CA THR A 7 -11.96 -22.03 0.71
C THR A 7 -11.64 -20.67 0.10
N CYS A 8 -11.87 -19.61 0.87
CA CYS A 8 -11.55 -18.25 0.46
C CYS A 8 -10.08 -18.18 -0.01
N PRO A 9 -9.77 -17.52 -1.15
CA PRO A 9 -8.40 -17.47 -1.65
C PRO A 9 -7.42 -16.86 -0.63
N PRO A 10 -6.18 -17.38 -0.53
CA PRO A 10 -5.21 -16.90 0.45
C PRO A 10 -4.86 -15.44 0.19
N THR A 11 -4.80 -14.66 1.27
CA THR A 11 -4.63 -13.21 1.23
C THR A 11 -3.50 -12.78 2.16
N ALA A 12 -2.53 -12.05 1.63
CA ALA A 12 -1.45 -11.44 2.40
C ALA A 12 -1.83 -10.04 2.89
N LEU A 13 -1.39 -9.67 4.09
CA LEU A 13 -1.28 -8.26 4.47
C LEU A 13 0.14 -7.79 4.15
N VAL A 14 0.29 -6.58 3.61
CA VAL A 14 1.61 -6.07 3.20
C VAL A 14 1.79 -4.62 3.64
N THR A 15 2.87 -4.37 4.36
CA THR A 15 3.25 -3.02 4.82
C THR A 15 4.66 -2.69 4.39
N SER A 16 4.83 -1.61 3.63
CA SER A 16 6.14 -1.02 3.39
C SER A 16 6.48 -0.06 4.53
N SER A 17 7.60 -0.26 5.22
CA SER A 17 8.01 0.61 6.33
C SER A 17 9.50 0.94 6.29
N TYR A 18 9.94 1.76 7.25
CA TYR A 18 11.32 2.21 7.42
C TYR A 18 11.55 2.59 8.89
N ARG A 19 12.81 2.73 9.30
CA ARG A 19 13.22 3.06 10.67
C ARG A 19 12.41 4.16 11.37
N GLY A 20 12.07 5.24 10.66
CA GLY A 20 11.34 6.37 11.24
C GLY A 20 9.93 6.02 11.71
N ASP A 21 9.34 4.98 11.12
CA ASP A 21 7.99 4.53 11.42
C ASP A 21 7.97 3.23 12.23
N LEU A 22 9.11 2.76 12.76
CA LEU A 22 9.16 1.49 13.51
C LEU A 22 8.12 1.42 14.63
N ALA A 23 7.97 2.48 15.43
CA ALA A 23 7.03 2.51 16.53
C ALA A 23 5.57 2.46 16.04
N ARG A 24 5.28 3.10 14.90
CA ARG A 24 3.97 3.05 14.24
C ARG A 24 3.68 1.67 13.67
N CYS A 25 4.65 1.08 12.97
CA CYS A 25 4.55 -0.26 12.43
C CYS A 25 4.35 -1.31 13.54
N ARG A 26 5.00 -1.14 14.70
CA ARG A 26 4.74 -1.98 15.88
C ARG A 26 3.30 -1.85 16.36
N LEU A 27 2.78 -0.62 16.46
CA LEU A 27 1.38 -0.40 16.85
C LEU A 27 0.39 -1.01 15.84
N LEU A 28 0.67 -0.88 14.54
CA LEU A 28 -0.08 -1.57 13.48
C LEU A 28 -0.07 -3.08 13.71
N CYS A 29 1.10 -3.68 13.95
CA CYS A 29 1.24 -5.10 14.21
C CYS A 29 0.38 -5.58 15.37
N GLU A 30 0.41 -4.86 16.49
CA GLU A 30 -0.40 -5.18 17.68
C GLU A 30 -1.90 -5.07 17.38
N SER A 31 -2.31 -4.05 16.62
CA SER A 31 -3.70 -3.90 16.20
C SER A 31 -4.16 -5.00 15.24
N ILE A 32 -3.28 -5.46 14.34
CA ILE A 32 -3.54 -6.61 13.47
C ILE A 32 -3.74 -7.87 14.31
N ASP A 33 -2.85 -8.12 15.27
CA ASP A 33 -2.92 -9.30 16.12
C ASP A 33 -4.21 -9.34 16.96
N ARG A 34 -4.71 -8.17 17.37
CA ARG A 34 -5.95 -8.05 18.14
C ARG A 34 -7.21 -8.14 17.29
N HIS A 35 -7.23 -7.48 16.14
CA HIS A 35 -8.48 -7.17 15.44
C HIS A 35 -8.62 -7.88 14.09
N VAL A 36 -7.55 -8.45 13.53
CA VAL A 36 -7.54 -8.89 12.13
C VAL A 36 -7.46 -10.40 11.99
N THR A 37 -8.37 -10.95 11.18
CA THR A 37 -8.46 -12.38 10.84
C THR A 37 -8.44 -12.60 9.33
N GLY A 38 -8.55 -13.85 8.87
CA GLY A 38 -8.67 -14.22 7.45
C GLY A 38 -7.42 -14.06 6.57
N HIS A 39 -6.35 -13.46 7.06
CA HIS A 39 -5.10 -13.32 6.32
C HIS A 39 -4.18 -14.54 6.55
N SER A 40 -3.36 -14.84 5.54
CA SER A 40 -2.39 -15.94 5.56
C SER A 40 -1.10 -15.53 6.26
N CYS A 41 -0.54 -14.37 5.90
CA CYS A 41 0.67 -13.81 6.49
C CYS A 41 0.67 -12.28 6.36
N HIS A 42 1.32 -11.59 7.30
CA HIS A 42 1.64 -10.18 7.21
C HIS A 42 3.13 -10.01 6.84
N TYR A 43 3.41 -9.38 5.70
CA TYR A 43 4.78 -9.11 5.24
C TYR A 43 5.13 -7.64 5.45
N ILE A 44 6.27 -7.39 6.09
CA ILE A 44 6.79 -6.03 6.27
C ILE A 44 8.02 -5.86 5.39
N LEU A 45 7.91 -4.98 4.39
CA LEU A 45 8.93 -4.73 3.37
C LEU A 45 9.83 -3.56 3.80
N VAL A 46 11.10 -3.81 4.07
CA VAL A 46 12.03 -2.80 4.61
C VAL A 46 13.32 -2.70 3.82
N GLU A 47 14.02 -1.58 4.01
CA GLU A 47 15.38 -1.44 3.51
C GLU A 47 16.31 -2.47 4.20
N ALA A 48 17.32 -2.97 3.49
CA ALA A 48 18.33 -3.88 4.03
C ALA A 48 18.95 -3.41 5.37
N ALA A 49 19.23 -2.11 5.51
CA ALA A 49 19.80 -1.55 6.74
C ALA A 49 18.85 -1.58 7.94
N ASP A 50 17.55 -1.72 7.69
CA ASP A 50 16.50 -1.74 8.71
C ASP A 50 16.02 -3.16 9.04
N VAL A 51 16.43 -4.20 8.30
CA VAL A 51 16.00 -5.59 8.53
C VAL A 51 16.22 -6.03 9.99
N ALA A 52 17.41 -5.81 10.54
CA ALA A 52 17.72 -6.19 11.91
C ALA A 52 16.86 -5.44 12.94
N LEU A 53 16.46 -4.19 12.64
CA LEU A 53 15.61 -3.38 13.49
C LEU A 53 14.16 -3.89 13.53
N PHE A 54 13.66 -4.39 12.40
CA PHE A 54 12.30 -4.90 12.26
C PHE A 54 12.18 -6.39 12.59
N LYS A 55 13.28 -7.16 12.56
CA LYS A 55 13.29 -8.60 12.84
C LYS A 55 12.54 -9.02 14.11
N PRO A 56 12.59 -8.26 15.23
CA PRO A 56 11.82 -8.60 16.44
C PRO A 56 10.29 -8.59 16.27
N LEU A 57 9.76 -8.02 15.18
CA LEU A 57 8.33 -8.02 14.89
C LEU A 57 7.85 -9.33 14.24
N GLU A 58 8.76 -10.20 13.78
CA GLU A 58 8.37 -11.50 13.20
C GLU A 58 7.59 -12.37 14.19
N GLY A 59 6.75 -13.23 13.64
CA GLY A 59 5.96 -14.18 14.40
C GLY A 59 5.40 -15.27 13.49
N PRO A 60 4.49 -16.12 14.00
CA PRO A 60 3.97 -17.26 13.24
C PRO A 60 3.32 -16.89 11.89
N ARG A 61 2.72 -15.69 11.80
CA ARG A 61 2.09 -15.14 10.59
C ARG A 61 2.63 -13.76 10.24
N ARG A 62 3.89 -13.46 10.59
CA ARG A 62 4.52 -12.18 10.25
C ARG A 62 5.97 -12.36 9.84
N ARG A 63 6.35 -11.81 8.69
CA ARG A 63 7.69 -11.95 8.10
C ARG A 63 8.26 -10.61 7.67
N ILE A 64 9.55 -10.40 7.93
CA ILE A 64 10.28 -9.25 7.40
C ILE A 64 10.90 -9.64 6.07
N VAL A 65 10.71 -8.79 5.06
CA VAL A 65 11.25 -8.97 3.71
C VAL A 65 12.29 -7.90 3.44
N ASP A 66 13.49 -8.33 3.07
CA ASP A 66 14.56 -7.42 2.66
C ASP A 66 14.29 -6.91 1.24
N GLU A 67 14.34 -5.60 1.03
CA GLU A 67 14.15 -5.02 -0.29
C GLU A 67 15.08 -5.60 -1.38
N ARG A 68 16.24 -6.15 -1.01
CA ARG A 68 17.19 -6.75 -1.95
C ARG A 68 16.66 -8.03 -2.60
N GLU A 69 15.67 -8.67 -1.98
CA GLU A 69 14.94 -9.81 -2.55
C GLU A 69 13.88 -9.37 -3.57
N LEU A 70 13.52 -8.07 -3.56
CA LEU A 70 12.44 -7.51 -4.38
C LEU A 70 12.95 -6.61 -5.51
N LEU A 71 13.98 -5.82 -5.22
CA LEU A 71 14.47 -4.77 -6.08
C LEU A 71 15.72 -5.21 -6.85
N PRO A 72 15.87 -4.79 -8.11
CA PRO A 72 17.02 -5.13 -8.91
C PRO A 72 18.30 -4.57 -8.32
N TRP A 73 19.42 -5.23 -8.62
CA TRP A 73 20.70 -4.91 -7.99
C TRP A 73 21.20 -3.48 -8.22
N TRP A 74 20.72 -2.82 -9.28
CA TRP A 74 21.09 -1.46 -9.66
C TRP A 74 20.26 -0.37 -8.95
N LEU A 75 19.19 -0.74 -8.22
CA LEU A 75 18.38 0.19 -7.43
C LEU A 75 18.72 0.03 -5.94
N ARG A 76 19.60 0.86 -5.42
CA ARG A 76 20.18 0.69 -4.07
C ARG A 76 20.04 1.92 -3.20
N ALA A 77 19.73 1.70 -1.93
CA ALA A 77 19.67 2.74 -0.91
C ALA A 77 21.05 3.33 -0.63
N PHE A 78 21.10 4.64 -0.46
CA PHE A 78 22.29 5.42 -0.17
C PHE A 78 21.96 6.50 0.87
N PRO A 79 22.85 6.78 1.84
CA PRO A 79 22.65 7.87 2.79
C PRO A 79 22.72 9.21 2.06
N ASP A 80 21.63 9.98 2.06
CA ASP A 80 21.54 11.24 1.33
C ASP A 80 22.51 12.30 1.91
N PRO A 81 23.56 12.72 1.15
CA PRO A 81 24.53 13.71 1.63
C PRO A 81 23.88 15.05 1.98
N LEU A 82 22.81 15.44 1.29
CA LEU A 82 22.09 16.69 1.54
C LEU A 82 21.35 16.70 2.88
N SER A 83 21.18 15.52 3.48
CA SER A 83 20.57 15.34 4.79
C SER A 83 21.58 14.92 5.86
N PHE A 84 22.87 14.99 5.56
CA PHE A 84 23.94 14.41 6.39
C PHE A 84 23.69 12.92 6.72
N GLY A 85 23.16 12.18 5.74
CA GLY A 85 22.84 10.75 5.89
C GLY A 85 21.60 10.42 6.73
N ARG A 86 20.86 11.42 7.23
CA ARG A 86 19.64 11.20 8.02
C ARG A 86 18.47 10.64 7.19
N ARG A 87 18.44 10.96 5.90
CA ARG A 87 17.46 10.45 4.93
C ARG A 87 18.12 9.49 3.95
N ARG A 88 17.30 8.63 3.36
CA ARG A 88 17.72 7.65 2.35
C ARG A 88 17.28 8.11 0.95
N ILE A 89 18.15 7.91 -0.02
CA ILE A 89 17.86 8.02 -1.45
C ILE A 89 18.22 6.72 -2.15
N TRP A 90 17.50 6.36 -3.20
CA TRP A 90 17.84 5.20 -4.01
C TRP A 90 18.42 5.67 -5.33
N LEU A 91 19.66 5.29 -5.58
CA LEU A 91 20.35 5.63 -6.82
C LEU A 91 19.97 4.61 -7.90
N SER A 92 19.84 5.09 -9.13
CA SER A 92 19.49 4.28 -10.30
C SER A 92 20.18 4.83 -11.53
N PRO A 93 20.75 3.98 -12.41
CA PRO A 93 21.23 4.40 -13.72
C PRO A 93 20.07 4.61 -14.73
N LYS A 94 18.82 4.35 -14.33
CA LYS A 94 17.64 4.35 -15.21
C LYS A 94 16.74 5.57 -15.05
N GLY A 95 17.03 6.46 -14.10
CA GLY A 95 16.18 7.59 -13.78
C GLY A 95 16.75 8.48 -12.67
N PRO A 96 15.99 9.47 -12.19
CA PRO A 96 16.41 10.32 -11.08
C PRO A 96 16.53 9.52 -9.78
N PRO A 97 17.34 9.99 -8.79
CA PRO A 97 17.38 9.36 -7.48
C PRO A 97 15.98 9.29 -6.85
N LEU A 98 15.55 8.13 -6.37
CA LEU A 98 14.25 7.97 -5.74
C LEU A 98 14.31 8.29 -4.24
N ARG A 99 13.17 8.67 -3.67
CA ARG A 99 13.00 8.85 -2.21
C ARG A 99 12.33 7.62 -1.61
N GLY A 100 12.44 7.44 -0.30
CA GLY A 100 11.87 6.29 0.42
C GLY A 100 10.42 5.98 0.05
N TRP A 101 9.54 6.98 0.05
CA TRP A 101 8.13 6.79 -0.32
C TRP A 101 7.95 6.23 -1.73
N HIS A 102 8.73 6.66 -2.74
CA HIS A 102 8.67 6.09 -4.10
C HIS A 102 9.04 4.61 -4.07
N VAL A 103 10.10 4.25 -3.34
CA VAL A 103 10.60 2.86 -3.31
C VAL A 103 9.67 1.95 -2.52
N GLN A 104 8.96 2.47 -1.51
CA GLN A 104 7.89 1.74 -0.83
C GLN A 104 6.76 1.32 -1.78
N GLN A 105 6.45 2.13 -2.80
CA GLN A 105 5.51 1.77 -3.87
C GLN A 105 6.07 0.65 -4.75
N LEU A 106 7.34 0.77 -5.18
CA LEU A 106 8.01 -0.23 -6.01
C LEU A 106 8.13 -1.59 -5.31
N ARG A 107 8.43 -1.60 -4.01
CA ARG A 107 8.49 -2.83 -3.19
C ARG A 107 7.14 -3.54 -3.15
N ARG A 108 6.02 -2.81 -3.03
CA ARG A 108 4.68 -3.40 -3.02
C ARG A 108 4.32 -4.06 -4.36
N LEU A 109 4.60 -3.38 -5.48
CA LEU A 109 4.41 -3.95 -6.81
C LEU A 109 5.28 -5.20 -7.03
N ALA A 110 6.56 -5.11 -6.68
CA ALA A 110 7.49 -6.24 -6.80
C ALA A 110 7.06 -7.43 -5.92
N PHE A 111 6.70 -7.18 -4.67
CA PHE A 111 6.26 -8.22 -3.74
C PHE A 111 4.96 -8.88 -4.20
N ALA A 112 3.96 -8.11 -4.61
CA ALA A 112 2.68 -8.64 -5.09
C ALA A 112 2.84 -9.53 -6.33
N ALA A 113 3.86 -9.28 -7.17
CA ALA A 113 4.16 -10.13 -8.32
C ALA A 113 4.80 -11.47 -7.93
N LEU A 114 5.55 -11.50 -6.81
CA LEU A 114 6.35 -12.63 -6.35
C LEU A 114 5.67 -13.52 -5.31
N MET A 115 4.69 -13.00 -4.56
CA MET A 115 4.03 -13.75 -3.49
C MET A 115 3.20 -14.93 -4.02
N ASP A 116 3.03 -15.95 -3.16
CA ASP A 116 2.23 -17.15 -3.45
C ASP A 116 0.73 -16.93 -3.21
N GLU A 117 0.38 -15.97 -2.35
CA GLU A 117 -1.00 -15.58 -2.07
C GLU A 117 -1.69 -15.01 -3.32
N VAL A 118 -3.01 -15.15 -3.37
CA VAL A 118 -3.80 -14.69 -4.53
C VAL A 118 -4.12 -13.20 -4.41
N GLY A 119 -4.40 -12.73 -3.19
CA GLY A 119 -4.70 -11.33 -2.88
C GLY A 119 -3.67 -10.72 -1.94
N MET A 120 -3.45 -9.41 -2.09
CA MET A 120 -2.70 -8.58 -1.16
C MET A 120 -3.60 -7.45 -0.68
N ILE A 121 -3.61 -7.21 0.64
CA ILE A 121 -4.13 -5.98 1.23
C ILE A 121 -2.92 -5.15 1.68
N SER A 122 -2.66 -4.05 0.98
CA SER A 122 -1.62 -3.09 1.33
C SER A 122 -2.10 -2.17 2.44
N ILE A 123 -1.28 -2.03 3.48
CA ILE A 123 -1.57 -1.23 4.68
C ILE A 123 -0.37 -0.34 4.99
N ASP A 124 -0.61 0.97 5.17
CA ASP A 124 0.46 1.90 5.54
C ASP A 124 0.86 1.71 7.01
N SER A 125 2.13 2.01 7.34
CA SER A 125 2.66 1.74 8.69
C SER A 125 2.07 2.63 9.78
N ASP A 126 1.34 3.69 9.43
CA ASP A 126 0.66 4.61 10.34
C ASP A 126 -0.85 4.34 10.48
N VAL A 127 -1.30 3.19 9.99
CA VAL A 127 -2.65 2.65 10.21
C VAL A 127 -2.71 1.87 11.52
N VAL A 128 -3.85 1.97 12.20
CA VAL A 128 -4.18 1.18 13.40
C VAL A 128 -5.61 0.68 13.30
N PHE A 129 -5.81 -0.63 13.45
CA PHE A 129 -7.14 -1.22 13.54
C PHE A 129 -7.77 -0.92 14.90
N VAL A 130 -9.03 -0.49 14.87
CA VAL A 130 -9.81 -0.13 16.07
C VAL A 130 -11.12 -0.90 16.17
N ARG A 131 -11.45 -1.70 15.15
CA ARG A 131 -12.57 -2.65 15.11
C ARG A 131 -12.13 -3.94 14.43
N ALA A 132 -12.88 -5.02 14.69
CA ALA A 132 -12.66 -6.31 14.06
C ALA A 132 -12.72 -6.22 12.53
N PHE A 133 -11.81 -6.92 11.86
CA PHE A 133 -11.71 -6.97 10.41
C PHE A 133 -11.32 -8.37 9.96
N ASP A 134 -12.00 -8.87 8.93
CA ASP A 134 -11.69 -10.15 8.29
C ASP A 134 -11.16 -9.90 6.88
N ALA A 135 -9.91 -10.24 6.60
CA ALA A 135 -9.30 -10.07 5.28
C ALA A 135 -10.03 -10.88 4.19
N ALA A 136 -10.73 -11.97 4.57
CA ALA A 136 -11.55 -12.74 3.63
C ALA A 136 -12.71 -11.91 3.05
N SER A 137 -13.13 -10.83 3.72
CA SER A 137 -14.19 -9.93 3.24
C SER A 137 -13.84 -9.17 1.96
N PHE A 138 -12.56 -9.18 1.53
CA PHE A 138 -12.16 -8.63 0.24
C PHE A 138 -12.57 -9.52 -0.94
N TRP A 139 -12.99 -10.75 -0.69
CA TRP A 139 -13.41 -11.67 -1.74
C TRP A 139 -14.93 -11.75 -1.87
N GLN A 140 -15.41 -11.64 -3.11
CA GLN A 140 -16.77 -12.03 -3.50
C GLN A 140 -16.67 -13.18 -4.51
N GLY A 141 -16.72 -14.42 -4.00
CA GLY A 141 -16.35 -15.59 -4.78
C GLY A 141 -14.88 -15.52 -5.21
N ARG A 142 -14.62 -15.43 -6.51
CA ARG A 142 -13.27 -15.28 -7.08
C ARG A 142 -12.89 -13.85 -7.43
N ALA A 143 -13.81 -12.90 -7.29
CA ALA A 143 -13.55 -11.49 -7.55
C ALA A 143 -13.02 -10.81 -6.29
N PHE A 144 -12.06 -9.91 -6.45
CA PHE A 144 -11.38 -9.21 -5.35
C PHE A 144 -11.83 -7.75 -5.28
N ARG A 145 -11.95 -7.21 -4.08
CA ARG A 145 -12.32 -5.81 -3.83
C ARG A 145 -11.36 -4.86 -4.54
N PHE A 146 -11.92 -3.94 -5.32
CA PHE A 146 -11.19 -2.96 -6.11
C PHE A 146 -11.68 -1.55 -5.77
N PHE A 147 -10.82 -0.76 -5.15
CA PHE A 147 -11.16 0.60 -4.73
C PHE A 147 -11.13 1.58 -5.91
N ARG A 148 -12.23 2.32 -6.12
CA ARG A 148 -12.34 3.41 -7.08
C ARG A 148 -13.45 4.39 -6.66
N ILE A 149 -13.15 5.69 -6.67
CA ILE A 149 -14.13 6.75 -6.44
C ILE A 149 -14.24 7.60 -7.70
N PRO A 150 -15.35 7.48 -8.45
CA PRO A 150 -15.65 8.39 -9.55
C PRO A 150 -15.87 9.83 -9.06
N ASP A 151 -15.53 10.81 -9.91
CA ASP A 151 -15.73 12.25 -9.72
C ASP A 151 -15.13 12.82 -8.42
N ALA A 152 -14.10 12.16 -7.88
CA ALA A 152 -13.43 12.58 -6.66
C ALA A 152 -12.36 13.63 -6.92
N PRO A 153 -12.34 14.76 -6.17
CA PRO A 153 -11.17 15.62 -6.15
C PRO A 153 -10.00 14.84 -5.54
N PRO A 154 -8.75 15.06 -5.99
CA PRO A 154 -7.60 14.39 -5.43
C PRO A 154 -7.51 14.67 -3.91
N PRO A 155 -7.28 13.64 -3.07
CA PRO A 155 -7.37 13.75 -1.62
C PRO A 155 -6.23 14.58 -1.01
N ILE A 156 -5.16 14.83 -1.77
CA ILE A 156 -3.99 15.60 -1.36
C ILE A 156 -3.64 16.57 -2.48
N ALA A 157 -3.32 17.82 -2.12
CA ALA A 157 -2.71 18.77 -3.04
C ALA A 157 -1.36 18.22 -3.51
N GLY A 158 -1.24 17.84 -4.79
CA GLY A 158 -0.06 17.18 -5.30
C GLY A 158 -0.08 16.93 -6.81
N ASN A 159 0.95 16.24 -7.29
CA ASN A 159 1.18 15.93 -8.71
C ASN A 159 0.29 14.78 -9.23
N HIS A 160 -0.95 14.68 -8.76
CA HIS A 160 -1.89 13.62 -9.15
C HIS A 160 -2.00 13.53 -10.68
N ASP A 161 -2.02 14.68 -11.35
CA ASP A 161 -2.01 14.79 -12.81
C ASP A 161 -0.80 14.13 -13.46
N ALA A 162 0.40 14.47 -12.98
CA ALA A 162 1.62 13.88 -13.50
C ALA A 162 1.68 12.37 -13.25
N TRP A 163 1.14 11.89 -12.12
CA TRP A 163 1.09 10.47 -11.80
C TRP A 163 0.16 9.71 -12.74
N SER A 164 -1.06 10.21 -12.98
CA SER A 164 -1.98 9.56 -13.92
C SER A 164 -1.43 9.60 -15.33
N VAL A 165 -0.94 10.76 -15.81
CA VAL A 165 -0.33 10.86 -17.14
C VAL A 165 0.78 9.84 -17.29
N ARG A 166 1.66 9.71 -16.29
CA ARG A 166 2.73 8.72 -16.32
C ARG A 166 2.21 7.29 -16.32
N ALA A 167 1.17 6.97 -15.53
CA ALA A 167 0.54 5.66 -15.55
C ALA A 167 -0.02 5.34 -16.95
N GLY A 168 -0.72 6.27 -17.61
CA GLY A 168 -1.22 6.09 -18.96
C GLY A 168 -0.13 5.79 -19.98
N LEU A 169 0.99 6.53 -19.91
CA LEU A 169 2.16 6.28 -20.76
C LEU A 169 2.77 4.90 -20.54
N LEU A 170 2.90 4.46 -19.27
CA LEU A 170 3.42 3.13 -18.93
C LEU A 170 2.50 1.99 -19.40
N LEU A 171 1.19 2.26 -19.47
CA LEU A 171 0.18 1.30 -19.90
C LEU A 171 -0.09 1.34 -21.42
N GLY A 172 0.57 2.23 -22.15
CA GLY A 172 0.35 2.41 -23.59
C GLY A 172 -1.05 2.92 -23.91
N LEU A 173 -1.64 3.69 -23.01
CA LEU A 173 -2.95 4.33 -23.19
C LEU A 173 -2.75 5.66 -23.94
N GLY A 174 -3.74 6.02 -24.78
CA GLY A 174 -3.74 7.28 -25.53
C GLY A 174 -3.77 8.53 -24.65
N ALA A 175 -3.74 9.71 -25.27
CA ALA A 175 -3.77 11.01 -24.58
C ALA A 175 -4.84 11.03 -23.46
N PRO A 176 -4.54 11.61 -22.28
CA PRO A 176 -5.11 11.16 -21.02
C PRO A 176 -6.62 11.44 -20.95
N PRO A 177 -7.46 10.48 -20.51
CA PRO A 177 -8.73 10.86 -19.91
C PRO A 177 -8.47 11.78 -18.72
N ARG A 178 -9.34 12.77 -18.56
CA ARG A 178 -9.33 13.68 -17.41
C ARG A 178 -9.54 12.89 -16.11
N HIS A 179 -9.06 13.49 -15.03
CA HIS A 179 -9.04 12.96 -13.67
C HIS A 179 -10.43 12.88 -13.06
N ASP A 180 -11.16 11.83 -13.42
CA ASP A 180 -12.51 11.62 -12.89
C ASP A 180 -12.56 10.39 -11.98
N ILE A 181 -11.42 9.73 -11.67
CA ILE A 181 -11.41 8.57 -10.77
C ILE A 181 -10.19 8.62 -9.85
N ASP A 182 -10.43 8.55 -8.55
CA ASP A 182 -9.42 8.33 -7.53
C ASP A 182 -9.33 6.84 -7.17
N TYR A 183 -8.10 6.33 -7.13
CA TYR A 183 -7.78 4.95 -6.75
C TYR A 183 -6.95 4.88 -5.47
N ILE A 184 -6.68 6.02 -4.82
CA ILE A 184 -5.76 6.12 -3.69
C ILE A 184 -6.51 5.91 -2.38
N THR A 185 -6.13 4.86 -1.65
CA THR A 185 -6.52 4.65 -0.26
C THR A 185 -5.49 3.77 0.43
N THR A 186 -5.64 3.60 1.74
CA THR A 186 -4.95 2.56 2.53
C THR A 186 -5.92 1.44 2.87
N LEU A 187 -5.43 0.30 3.37
CA LEU A 187 -6.23 -0.95 3.39
C LEU A 187 -6.73 -1.27 1.96
N ILE A 188 -5.84 -1.17 0.98
CA ILE A 188 -6.16 -1.31 -0.44
C ILE A 188 -5.83 -2.70 -0.96
N GLY A 189 -6.76 -3.30 -1.71
CA GLY A 189 -6.68 -4.68 -2.19
C GLY A 189 -6.17 -4.75 -3.63
N TRP A 190 -5.12 -5.54 -3.88
CA TRP A 190 -4.67 -5.93 -5.22
C TRP A 190 -4.60 -7.45 -5.38
N ARG A 191 -4.91 -7.93 -6.57
CA ARG A 191 -4.66 -9.32 -6.96
C ARG A 191 -3.24 -9.51 -7.48
N ALA A 192 -2.60 -10.62 -7.10
CA ALA A 192 -1.27 -10.98 -7.55
C ALA A 192 -1.17 -11.18 -9.07
N ASP A 193 -2.17 -11.84 -9.66
CA ASP A 193 -2.23 -12.09 -11.10
C ASP A 193 -2.41 -10.80 -11.91
N THR A 194 -3.29 -9.89 -11.47
CA THR A 194 -3.43 -8.56 -12.06
C THR A 194 -2.14 -7.74 -11.96
N VAL A 195 -1.39 -7.81 -10.85
CA VAL A 195 -0.09 -7.13 -10.76
C VAL A 195 0.92 -7.73 -11.74
N ARG A 196 0.96 -9.05 -11.90
CA ARG A 196 1.83 -9.68 -12.91
C ARG A 196 1.47 -9.25 -14.33
N ASP A 197 0.18 -9.25 -14.67
CA ASP A 197 -0.31 -8.80 -15.97
C ASP A 197 0.00 -7.30 -16.21
N LEU A 198 -0.12 -6.47 -15.16
CA LEU A 198 0.27 -5.06 -15.18
C LEU A 198 1.77 -4.88 -15.48
N LEU A 199 2.64 -5.60 -14.77
CA LEU A 199 4.08 -5.50 -14.98
C LEU A 199 4.47 -5.98 -16.39
N ALA A 200 3.89 -7.08 -16.87
CA ALA A 200 4.09 -7.55 -18.24
C ALA A 200 3.64 -6.50 -19.28
N ARG A 201 2.49 -5.85 -19.06
CA ARG A 201 2.03 -4.76 -19.94
C ARG A 201 3.03 -3.60 -20.01
N ILE A 202 3.64 -3.22 -18.90
CA ILE A 202 4.68 -2.18 -18.89
C ILE A 202 5.88 -2.62 -19.70
N GLU A 203 6.29 -3.89 -19.60
CA GLU A 203 7.40 -4.44 -20.38
C GLU A 203 7.12 -4.39 -21.87
N ASP A 204 5.93 -4.82 -22.28
CA ASP A 204 5.50 -4.81 -23.69
C ASP A 204 5.46 -3.38 -24.26
N VAL A 205 4.95 -2.42 -23.50
CA VAL A 205 4.81 -1.02 -23.94
C VAL A 205 6.16 -0.31 -23.99
N THR A 206 7.04 -0.55 -23.01
CA THR A 206 8.28 0.21 -22.86
C THR A 206 9.48 -0.45 -23.53
N GLY A 207 9.40 -1.74 -23.85
CA GLY A 207 10.53 -2.53 -24.37
C GLY A 207 11.66 -2.73 -23.34
N ALA A 208 11.40 -2.49 -22.06
CA ALA A 208 12.34 -2.62 -20.96
C ALA A 208 11.67 -3.33 -19.77
N SER A 209 12.46 -3.92 -18.87
CA SER A 209 11.92 -4.54 -17.64
C SER A 209 10.98 -3.59 -16.90
N ALA A 210 9.90 -4.09 -16.28
CA ALA A 210 8.88 -3.23 -15.66
C ALA A 210 9.49 -2.26 -14.64
N MET A 211 10.44 -2.74 -13.81
CA MET A 211 11.11 -1.93 -12.80
C MET A 211 11.96 -0.79 -13.39
N THR A 212 12.53 -0.99 -14.58
CA THR A 212 13.23 0.09 -15.32
C THR A 212 12.23 1.18 -15.73
N GLY A 213 11.07 0.80 -16.28
CA GLY A 213 10.02 1.75 -16.66
C GLY A 213 9.46 2.53 -15.47
N LEU A 214 9.24 1.84 -14.34
CA LEU A 214 8.73 2.40 -13.09
C LEU A 214 9.73 3.36 -12.43
N ALA A 215 11.01 2.97 -12.32
CA ALA A 215 12.04 3.77 -11.68
C ALA A 215 12.55 4.95 -12.54
N GLY A 216 12.12 5.03 -13.80
CA GLY A 216 12.54 6.08 -14.74
C GLY A 216 12.02 7.49 -14.42
N SER A 217 11.07 7.63 -13.50
CA SER A 217 10.51 8.92 -13.09
C SER A 217 10.07 8.92 -11.62
N ARG A 218 10.03 10.11 -11.01
CA ARG A 218 9.41 10.34 -9.69
C ARG A 218 7.90 10.54 -9.75
N ALA A 219 7.34 10.69 -10.96
CA ALA A 219 5.89 10.77 -11.13
C ALA A 219 5.29 9.35 -11.06
N LEU A 220 5.14 8.83 -9.84
CA LEU A 220 4.67 7.47 -9.59
C LEU A 220 3.59 7.45 -8.50
N SER A 221 2.51 6.75 -8.82
CA SER A 221 1.53 6.24 -7.86
C SER A 221 1.15 4.84 -8.29
N GLU A 222 1.48 3.87 -7.43
CA GLU A 222 1.11 2.47 -7.58
C GLU A 222 -0.39 2.24 -7.56
N CYS A 223 -1.14 3.01 -6.76
CA CYS A 223 -2.60 2.92 -6.69
C CYS A 223 -3.23 3.39 -8.01
N LEU A 224 -2.80 4.54 -8.54
CA LEU A 224 -3.25 5.01 -9.86
C LEU A 224 -2.85 4.06 -10.97
N LEU A 225 -1.62 3.55 -10.95
CA LEU A 225 -1.14 2.61 -11.97
C LEU A 225 -1.97 1.32 -11.97
N TYR A 226 -2.22 0.73 -10.79
CA TYR A 226 -3.04 -0.48 -10.66
C TYR A 226 -4.48 -0.22 -11.09
N GLY A 227 -5.11 0.85 -10.58
CA GLY A 227 -6.50 1.16 -10.88
C GLY A 227 -6.76 1.45 -12.35
N ARG A 228 -5.90 2.26 -12.97
CA ARG A 228 -5.98 2.51 -14.42
C ARG A 228 -5.76 1.24 -15.23
N PHE A 229 -4.89 0.34 -14.80
CA PHE A 229 -4.73 -0.93 -15.51
C PHE A 229 -6.00 -1.77 -15.45
N VAL A 230 -6.62 -1.91 -14.28
CA VAL A 230 -7.88 -2.65 -14.11
C VAL A 230 -9.01 -2.04 -14.94
N ASP A 231 -9.20 -0.72 -14.89
CA ASP A 231 -10.32 -0.06 -15.55
C ASP A 231 -10.13 0.10 -17.07
N GLU A 232 -8.90 0.31 -17.54
CA GLU A 232 -8.63 0.76 -18.91
C GLU A 232 -7.86 -0.26 -19.79
N ALA A 233 -7.16 -1.24 -19.20
CA ALA A 233 -6.23 -2.08 -19.96
C ALA A 233 -6.39 -3.60 -19.79
N GLU A 234 -6.72 -4.09 -18.59
CA GLU A 234 -6.72 -5.53 -18.29
C GLU A 234 -7.82 -6.28 -19.06
N GLY A 235 -8.99 -5.65 -19.25
CA GLY A 235 -10.13 -6.27 -19.93
C GLY A 235 -10.77 -7.43 -19.17
N ARG A 236 -10.41 -7.65 -17.89
CA ARG A 236 -10.86 -8.76 -17.03
C ARG A 236 -11.70 -8.29 -15.86
N ARG A 237 -12.83 -7.64 -16.16
CA ARG A 237 -13.75 -7.09 -15.15
C ARG A 237 -14.32 -8.14 -14.19
N ASP A 238 -14.32 -9.42 -14.59
CA ASP A 238 -14.75 -10.55 -13.77
C ASP A 238 -13.88 -10.79 -12.53
N ARG A 239 -12.63 -10.29 -12.53
CA ARG A 239 -11.67 -10.47 -11.44
C ARG A 239 -11.90 -9.52 -10.27
N HIS A 240 -12.71 -8.47 -10.44
CA HIS A 240 -12.74 -7.33 -9.53
C HIS A 240 -14.16 -6.93 -9.15
N VAL A 241 -14.35 -6.50 -7.91
CA VAL A 241 -15.59 -5.90 -7.43
C VAL A 241 -15.32 -4.45 -7.07
N PRO A 242 -15.83 -3.48 -7.85
CA PRO A 242 -15.57 -2.07 -7.60
C PRO A 242 -16.27 -1.59 -6.33
N THR A 243 -15.62 -0.69 -5.58
CA THR A 243 -16.18 -0.06 -4.39
C THR A 243 -15.54 1.30 -4.13
N ASP A 244 -16.31 2.24 -3.59
CA ASP A 244 -15.86 3.56 -3.12
C ASP A 244 -15.68 3.61 -1.59
N GLU A 245 -15.98 2.52 -0.89
CA GLU A 245 -15.91 2.43 0.56
C GLU A 245 -14.44 2.44 1.04
N GLN A 246 -14.10 3.48 1.81
CA GLN A 246 -12.82 3.60 2.48
C GLN A 246 -12.89 2.92 3.86
N LEU A 247 -12.21 1.78 4.02
CA LEU A 247 -12.18 1.02 5.28
C LEU A 247 -11.36 1.69 6.39
N CYS A 248 -10.54 2.68 6.03
CA CYS A 248 -9.69 3.42 6.95
C CYS A 248 -10.02 4.90 6.89
N ARG A 249 -10.32 5.51 8.04
CA ARG A 249 -10.46 6.97 8.14
C ARG A 249 -9.08 7.58 8.35
N VAL A 250 -8.65 8.41 7.40
CA VAL A 250 -7.29 8.98 7.42
C VAL A 250 -7.31 10.44 7.86
N TYR A 251 -6.48 10.78 8.85
CA TYR A 251 -6.13 12.14 9.20
C TYR A 251 -4.88 12.56 8.41
N TRP A 252 -5.13 13.20 7.27
CA TRP A 252 -4.09 13.51 6.27
C TRP A 252 -3.14 14.64 6.67
N ALA A 253 -3.65 15.69 7.32
CA ALA A 253 -2.86 16.87 7.64
C ALA A 253 -3.49 17.68 8.78
N GLY A 254 -2.65 18.45 9.45
CA GLY A 254 -3.02 19.35 10.54
C GLY A 254 -2.12 19.18 11.76
N GLU A 255 -2.52 19.81 12.86
CA GLU A 255 -1.79 19.75 14.13
C GLU A 255 -1.93 18.38 14.79
N ALA A 256 -1.03 18.08 15.72
CA ALA A 256 -1.11 16.88 16.54
C ALA A 256 -2.45 16.85 17.30
N MET A 257 -3.20 15.75 17.17
CA MET A 257 -4.46 15.60 17.90
C MET A 257 -4.18 15.32 19.38
N GLY A 258 -4.80 16.12 20.26
CA GLY A 258 -4.92 15.77 21.68
C GLY A 258 -5.94 14.66 21.91
N GLU A 259 -6.04 14.17 23.14
CA GLU A 259 -6.90 13.04 23.52
C GLU A 259 -8.38 13.23 23.16
N GLY A 260 -8.95 14.41 23.46
CA GLY A 260 -10.35 14.72 23.12
C GLY A 260 -10.61 14.71 21.61
N ALA A 261 -9.75 15.38 20.84
CA ALA A 261 -9.87 15.43 19.37
C ALA A 261 -9.72 14.05 18.73
N LEU A 262 -8.80 13.23 19.24
CA LEU A 262 -8.60 11.86 18.79
C LEU A 262 -9.81 10.97 19.13
N SER A 263 -10.40 11.14 20.30
CA SER A 263 -11.62 10.42 20.69
C SER A 263 -12.78 10.76 19.76
N THR A 264 -13.03 12.05 19.51
CA THR A 264 -14.04 12.50 18.54
C THR A 264 -13.76 11.96 17.13
N PHE A 265 -12.49 11.91 16.72
CA PHE A 265 -12.10 11.36 15.41
C PHE A 265 -12.48 9.87 15.27
N VAL A 266 -12.29 9.07 16.33
CA VAL A 266 -12.64 7.64 16.37
C VAL A 266 -14.15 7.43 16.47
N GLU A 267 -14.85 8.23 17.29
CA GLU A 267 -16.32 8.16 17.42
C GLU A 267 -17.03 8.45 16.10
N ALA A 268 -16.43 9.29 15.25
CA ALA A 268 -16.98 9.66 13.96
C ALA A 268 -16.76 8.61 12.85
N LEU A 269 -16.14 7.45 13.15
CA LEU A 269 -15.95 6.37 12.17
C LEU A 269 -17.28 5.85 11.61
N ALA A 270 -17.40 5.83 10.29
CA ALA A 270 -18.53 5.21 9.61
C ALA A 270 -18.64 3.71 9.97
N PRO A 271 -19.82 3.07 9.85
CA PRO A 271 -20.00 1.68 10.27
C PRO A 271 -19.05 0.68 9.60
N HIS A 272 -18.69 0.89 8.33
CA HIS A 272 -17.77 0.04 7.57
C HIS A 272 -16.28 0.34 7.85
N GLN A 273 -15.96 1.47 8.50
CA GLN A 273 -14.58 1.83 8.81
C GLN A 273 -14.09 1.02 10.01
N VAL A 274 -12.98 0.32 9.82
CA VAL A 274 -12.39 -0.60 10.81
C VAL A 274 -11.05 -0.11 11.35
N ALA A 275 -10.45 0.88 10.69
CA ALA A 275 -9.13 1.40 11.02
C ALA A 275 -9.08 2.94 10.95
N ILE A 276 -8.08 3.48 11.63
CA ILE A 276 -7.68 4.89 11.54
C ILE A 276 -6.25 4.98 10.99
N GLY A 277 -6.00 5.96 10.14
CA GLY A 277 -4.65 6.30 9.67
C GLY A 277 -4.29 7.69 10.16
N ILE A 278 -3.26 7.83 10.98
CA ILE A 278 -2.83 9.13 11.51
C ILE A 278 -1.43 9.42 10.99
N GLN A 279 -1.37 10.30 9.99
CA GLN A 279 -0.15 10.55 9.24
C GLN A 279 1.03 10.87 10.16
N SER A 280 2.16 10.21 9.91
CA SER A 280 3.31 10.21 10.83
C SER A 280 3.88 11.60 11.13
N PHE A 281 3.78 12.53 10.17
CA PHE A 281 4.24 13.91 10.28
C PHE A 281 3.32 14.84 11.08
N THR A 282 2.11 14.42 11.45
CA THR A 282 1.20 15.23 12.28
C THR A 282 1.68 15.32 13.73
N GLY A 283 2.56 14.42 14.18
CA GLY A 283 3.12 14.45 15.53
C GLY A 283 2.15 13.99 16.62
N THR A 284 0.98 13.44 16.28
CA THR A 284 0.04 12.85 17.25
C THR A 284 0.73 11.75 18.05
N ASP A 285 0.64 11.83 19.38
CA ASP A 285 1.30 10.91 20.31
C ASP A 285 0.79 9.47 20.14
N LEU A 286 1.73 8.53 19.96
CA LEU A 286 1.43 7.12 19.80
C LEU A 286 0.77 6.50 21.04
N SER A 287 1.04 7.02 22.23
CA SER A 287 0.39 6.54 23.45
C SER A 287 -1.12 6.77 23.37
N LEU A 288 -1.55 7.94 22.90
CA LEU A 288 -2.98 8.27 22.70
C LEU A 288 -3.61 7.38 21.65
N ILE A 289 -2.93 7.17 20.51
CA ILE A 289 -3.41 6.29 19.43
C ILE A 289 -3.58 4.85 19.94
N ARG A 290 -2.63 4.37 20.75
CA ARG A 290 -2.69 3.05 21.38
C ARG A 290 -3.91 2.91 22.30
N ARG A 291 -4.20 3.93 23.13
CA ARG A 291 -5.35 3.93 24.03
C ARG A 291 -6.67 3.81 23.27
N VAL A 292 -6.89 4.66 22.27
CA VAL A 292 -8.15 4.65 21.51
C VAL A 292 -8.34 3.39 20.66
N ALA A 293 -7.26 2.67 20.37
CA ALA A 293 -7.31 1.36 19.71
C ALA A 293 -7.61 0.18 20.67
N GLY A 294 -7.69 0.45 21.98
CA GLY A 294 -7.93 -0.56 23.01
C GLY A 294 -6.80 -1.58 23.14
N LEU A 295 -5.55 -1.11 23.03
CA LEU A 295 -4.31 -1.91 23.05
C LEU A 295 -3.50 -1.74 24.35
N GLU A 296 -4.13 -1.26 25.43
CA GLU A 296 -3.51 -1.24 26.77
C GLU A 296 -3.50 -2.63 27.43
#